data_AF-A0A0Q8IQ79-F1
#
_entry.id   AF-A0A0Q8IQ79-F1
#
_cell.length_a   1.000
_cell.length_b   1.000
_cell.length_c   1.000
_cell.angle_alpha   90.00
_cell.angle_beta   90.00
_cell.angle_gamma   90.00
#
_symmetry.space_group_name_H-M   'P 1'
#
loop_
_entity.id
_entity.type
_entity.pdbx_description
1 polymer ?
#
loop_
_entity_poly.entity_id
_entity_poly.type
_entity_poly.pdbx_seq_one_letter_code
_entity_poly.pdbx_strand_id
1 'polypeptide(L)'
;MAALPYRLPDEPRPSGLSRYAVDPLWPLLTLMLAGGGFGLAWFAFNSAALGSPTRGREWACVALSVFGTVALVFTIGVLLGSGWLRPEHQAYAFLSLLLLKVGVAYALYLMQQRCFEIFEHYGGEPRNGMPLMILLAVVGRGALDMTGWPLMLRLVLQ
;
A
#
# COMPACT_ATOMS: atom_id res chain seq x y z
N MET A 1 19.71 34.51 18.78
CA MET A 1 18.64 33.54 18.50
C MET A 1 19.10 32.69 17.33
N ALA A 2 19.31 31.38 17.54
CA ALA A 2 19.62 30.48 16.43
C ALA A 2 18.38 30.41 15.53
N ALA A 3 18.52 30.81 14.26
CA ALA A 3 17.45 30.65 13.28
C ALA A 3 17.18 29.15 13.13
N LEU A 4 15.95 28.72 13.43
CA LEU A 4 15.52 27.37 13.08
C LEU A 4 15.68 27.23 11.56
N PRO A 5 16.43 26.23 11.07
CA PRO A 5 16.59 26.04 9.64
C PRO A 5 15.21 25.87 9.01
N TYR A 6 14.92 26.70 8.00
CA TYR A 6 13.70 26.58 7.21
C TYR A 6 13.64 25.20 6.58
N ARG A 7 12.53 24.49 6.78
CA ARG A 7 12.27 23.16 6.22
C ARG A 7 11.00 23.17 5.39
N LEU A 8 11.04 22.47 4.26
CA LEU A 8 9.82 22.28 3.49
C LEU A 8 8.87 21.32 4.23
N PRO A 9 7.54 21.52 4.15
CA PRO A 9 6.57 20.63 4.80
C PRO A 9 6.68 19.16 4.38
N ASP A 10 7.12 18.92 3.14
CA ASP A 10 7.25 17.59 2.53
C ASP A 10 8.70 17.04 2.58
N GLU A 11 9.62 17.77 3.22
CA GLU A 11 11.03 17.39 3.29
C GLU A 11 11.21 16.08 4.09
N PRO A 12 11.95 15.10 3.54
CA PRO A 12 12.20 13.83 4.21
C PRO A 12 13.01 14.04 5.48
N ARG A 13 12.63 13.34 6.54
CA ARG A 13 13.38 13.37 7.81
C ARG A 13 14.60 12.43 7.71
N PRO A 14 15.80 12.89 8.11
CA PRO A 14 16.99 12.05 8.08
C PRO A 14 16.77 10.80 8.94
N SER A 15 16.99 9.63 8.36
CA SER A 15 16.85 8.35 9.05
C SER A 15 17.93 7.37 8.58
N GLY A 16 18.38 6.47 9.44
CA GLY A 16 19.34 5.41 9.04
C GLY A 16 18.77 4.40 8.04
N LEU A 17 17.46 4.44 7.77
CA LEU A 17 16.76 3.61 6.80
C LEU A 17 16.67 4.26 5.41
N SER A 18 17.11 5.51 5.24
CA SER A 18 17.06 6.21 3.94
C SER A 18 17.79 5.47 2.83
N ARG A 19 18.84 4.71 3.15
CA ARG A 19 19.57 3.83 2.22
C ARG A 19 18.74 2.69 1.61
N TYR A 20 17.54 2.46 2.13
CA TYR A 20 16.58 1.47 1.63
C TYR A 20 15.34 2.12 1.02
N ALA A 21 15.32 3.45 0.92
CA ALA A 21 14.26 4.14 0.21
C ALA A 21 14.27 3.72 -1.25
N VAL A 22 13.08 3.50 -1.79
CA VAL A 22 12.87 3.13 -3.18
C VAL A 22 11.85 4.07 -3.79
N ASP A 23 11.89 4.19 -5.11
CA ASP A 23 10.84 4.85 -5.87
C ASP A 23 9.48 4.21 -5.52
N PRO A 24 8.47 5.00 -5.10
CA PRO A 24 7.12 4.54 -4.77
C PRO A 24 6.41 3.78 -5.88
N LEU A 25 6.86 3.89 -7.13
CA LEU A 25 6.43 3.07 -8.24
C LEU A 25 6.65 1.58 -7.98
N TRP A 26 7.74 1.17 -7.32
CA TRP A 26 8.01 -0.25 -7.06
C TRP A 26 7.03 -0.88 -6.05
N PRO A 27 6.74 -0.26 -4.89
CA PRO A 27 5.62 -0.68 -4.03
C PRO A 27 4.28 -0.72 -4.76
N LEU A 28 3.99 0.26 -5.64
CA LEU A 28 2.75 0.31 -6.42
C LEU A 28 2.63 -0.91 -7.36
N LEU A 29 3.67 -1.18 -8.15
CA LEU A 29 3.71 -2.33 -9.04
C LEU A 29 3.65 -3.65 -8.27
N THR A 30 4.30 -3.73 -7.11
CA THR A 30 4.21 -4.90 -6.23
C THR A 30 2.78 -5.14 -5.76
N LEU A 31 2.05 -4.09 -5.39
CA LEU A 31 0.64 -4.20 -5.01
C LEU A 31 -0.20 -4.78 -6.15
N MET A 32 0.05 -4.38 -7.39
CA MET A 32 -0.68 -4.85 -8.57
C MET A 32 -0.28 -6.25 -9.04
N LEU A 33 1.00 -6.61 -8.90
CA LEU A 33 1.55 -7.84 -9.46
C LEU A 33 1.67 -8.98 -8.43
N ALA A 34 2.13 -8.67 -7.22
CA ALA A 34 2.36 -9.63 -6.15
C ALA A 34 1.16 -9.78 -5.18
N GLY A 35 0.26 -8.79 -5.16
CA GLY A 35 -0.94 -8.78 -4.32
C GLY A 35 -0.96 -7.64 -3.31
N GLY A 36 -2.16 -7.32 -2.84
CA GLY A 36 -2.45 -6.23 -1.89
C GLY A 36 -1.53 -6.21 -0.67
N GLY A 37 -1.31 -7.37 -0.05
CA GLY A 37 -0.57 -7.48 1.21
C GLY A 37 0.90 -7.09 1.09
N PHE A 38 1.60 -7.63 0.09
CA PHE A 38 3.03 -7.36 -0.12
C PHE A 38 3.28 -5.90 -0.51
N GLY A 39 2.44 -5.35 -1.38
CA GLY A 39 2.52 -3.95 -1.78
C GLY A 39 2.27 -3.00 -0.60
N LEU A 40 1.23 -3.24 0.20
CA LEU A 40 0.91 -2.41 1.37
C LEU A 40 2.01 -2.47 2.44
N ALA A 41 2.55 -3.66 2.71
CA ALA A 41 3.66 -3.81 3.64
C ALA A 41 4.90 -3.04 3.16
N TRP A 42 5.18 -3.08 1.86
CA TRP A 42 6.27 -2.31 1.29
C TRP A 42 6.02 -0.81 1.32
N PHE A 43 4.80 -0.33 1.01
CA PHE A 43 4.46 1.09 1.19
C PHE A 43 4.66 1.54 2.64
N ALA A 44 4.21 0.75 3.61
CA ALA A 44 4.40 1.04 5.03
C ALA A 44 5.90 1.10 5.41
N PHE A 45 6.71 0.17 4.91
CA PHE A 45 8.17 0.21 5.11
C PHE A 45 8.82 1.41 4.41
N ASN A 46 8.42 1.71 3.17
CA ASN A 46 8.98 2.81 2.39
C ASN A 46 8.67 4.17 3.05
N SER A 47 7.51 4.32 3.68
CA SER A 47 7.17 5.50 4.51
C SER A 47 8.17 5.73 5.65
N ALA A 48 8.72 4.64 6.19
CA ALA A 48 9.73 4.66 7.23
C ALA A 48 11.10 5.01 6.66
N ALA A 49 11.48 4.36 5.55
CA ALA A 49 12.75 4.56 4.86
C ALA A 49 12.91 5.99 4.32
N LEU A 50 11.90 6.50 3.62
CA LEU A 50 11.85 7.88 3.09
C LEU A 50 11.87 8.95 4.17
N GLY A 51 11.52 8.62 5.42
CA GLY A 51 11.36 9.66 6.44
C GLY A 51 10.13 10.55 6.20
N SER A 52 9.09 10.03 5.52
CA SER A 52 7.95 10.83 5.08
C SER A 52 7.30 11.64 6.22
N PRO A 53 7.06 12.95 6.04
CA PRO A 53 6.37 13.77 7.02
C PRO A 53 4.88 13.40 7.14
N THR A 54 4.31 12.76 6.11
CA THR A 54 2.91 12.31 6.09
C THR A 54 2.72 10.87 6.55
N ARG A 55 3.75 10.25 7.16
CA ARG A 55 3.75 8.84 7.61
C ARG A 55 2.48 8.44 8.38
N GLY A 56 1.98 9.29 9.28
CA GLY A 56 0.74 8.97 10.02
C GLY A 56 -0.47 8.77 9.10
N ARG A 57 -0.60 9.60 8.06
CA ARG A 57 -1.66 9.48 7.04
C ARG A 57 -1.43 8.26 6.15
N GLU A 58 -0.18 7.95 5.80
CA GLU A 58 0.15 6.76 5.01
C GLU A 58 -0.22 5.48 5.76
N TRP A 59 0.11 5.40 7.05
CA TRP A 59 -0.26 4.27 7.90
C TRP A 59 -1.78 4.18 8.10
N ALA A 60 -2.47 5.32 8.20
CA ALA A 60 -3.93 5.34 8.21
C ALA A 60 -4.51 4.81 6.88
N CYS A 61 -3.92 5.13 5.73
CA CYS A 61 -4.31 4.57 4.44
C CYS A 61 -4.08 3.06 4.37
N VAL A 62 -2.94 2.56 4.86
CA VAL A 62 -2.66 1.12 4.95
C VAL A 62 -3.71 0.42 5.84
N ALA A 63 -3.97 0.98 7.02
CA ALA A 63 -5.00 0.47 7.93
C ALA A 63 -6.39 0.49 7.28
N LEU A 64 -6.75 1.58 6.59
CA LEU A 64 -8.00 1.72 5.86
C LEU A 64 -8.15 0.63 4.78
N SER A 65 -7.09 0.29 4.05
CA SER A 65 -7.16 -0.79 3.07
C SER A 65 -7.41 -2.14 3.73
N VAL A 66 -6.72 -2.45 4.84
CA VAL A 66 -6.88 -3.73 5.55
C VAL A 66 -8.26 -3.84 6.19
N PHE A 67 -8.63 -2.88 7.03
CA PHE A 67 -9.90 -2.89 7.75
C PHE A 67 -11.10 -2.62 6.83
N GLY A 68 -10.93 -1.75 5.84
CA GLY A 68 -11.96 -1.48 4.84
C GLY A 68 -12.27 -2.70 3.98
N THR A 69 -11.26 -3.52 3.64
CA THR A 69 -11.48 -4.79 2.93
C THR A 69 -12.31 -5.76 3.80
N VAL A 70 -11.94 -5.94 5.07
CA VAL A 70 -12.69 -6.81 5.99
C VAL A 70 -14.13 -6.31 6.18
N ALA A 71 -14.31 -5.00 6.40
CA ALA A 71 -15.61 -4.38 6.57
C ALA A 71 -16.49 -4.57 5.32
N LEU A 72 -15.96 -4.28 4.12
CA LEU A 72 -16.70 -4.46 2.87
C LEU A 72 -17.10 -5.91 2.63
N VAL A 73 -16.20 -6.88 2.85
CA VAL A 73 -16.53 -8.30 2.69
C VAL A 73 -17.64 -8.71 3.67
N PHE A 74 -17.55 -8.27 4.93
CA PHE A 74 -18.59 -8.54 5.92
C PHE A 74 -19.93 -7.91 5.53
N THR A 75 -19.95 -6.65 5.11
CA THR A 75 -21.16 -5.95 4.65
C THR A 75 -21.78 -6.64 3.45
N ILE A 76 -20.99 -7.05 2.45
CA ILE A 76 -21.49 -7.80 1.29
C ILE A 76 -22.11 -9.14 1.74
N GLY A 77 -21.45 -9.86 2.65
CA GLY A 77 -21.96 -11.11 3.20
C GLY A 77 -23.31 -10.94 3.92
N VAL A 78 -23.44 -9.90 4.75
CA VAL A 78 -24.69 -9.57 5.44
C VAL A 78 -25.80 -9.20 4.45
N LEU A 79 -25.51 -8.39 3.44
CA LEU A 79 -26.49 -7.98 2.42
C LEU A 79 -26.97 -9.13 1.54
N LEU A 80 -26.10 -10.11 1.24
CA LEU A 80 -26.49 -11.34 0.55
C LEU A 80 -27.36 -12.22 1.45
N GLY A 81 -26.96 -12.38 2.72
CA GLY A 81 -27.70 -13.20 3.68
C GLY A 81 -29.09 -12.64 4.03
N SER A 82 -29.26 -11.32 4.02
CA SER A 82 -30.55 -10.65 4.25
C SER A 82 -31.44 -10.56 3.01
N GLY A 83 -30.94 -10.96 1.83
CA GLY A 83 -31.66 -10.85 0.55
C GLY A 83 -31.76 -9.43 -0.01
N TRP A 84 -31.11 -8.44 0.62
CA TRP A 84 -31.05 -7.06 0.11
C TRP A 84 -30.20 -6.96 -1.15
N LEU A 85 -29.16 -7.79 -1.25
CA LEU A 85 -28.34 -7.92 -2.45
C LEU A 85 -28.71 -9.23 -3.16
N ARG A 86 -29.13 -9.12 -4.42
CA ARG A 86 -29.38 -10.29 -5.26
C ARG A 86 -28.04 -10.97 -5.62
N PRO A 87 -27.97 -12.31 -5.70
CA PRO A 87 -26.75 -13.02 -6.10
C PRO A 87 -26.19 -12.56 -7.45
N GLU A 88 -27.07 -12.16 -8.37
CA GLU A 88 -26.72 -11.60 -9.69
C GLU A 88 -25.86 -10.32 -9.60
N HIS A 89 -26.00 -9.55 -8.51
CA HIS A 89 -25.27 -8.30 -8.31
C HIS A 89 -24.00 -8.47 -7.45
N GLN A 90 -23.71 -9.69 -6.98
CA GLN A 90 -22.56 -9.98 -6.12
C GLN A 90 -21.23 -9.57 -6.77
N ALA A 91 -21.06 -9.82 -8.08
CA ALA A 91 -19.86 -9.45 -8.81
C ALA A 91 -19.63 -7.93 -8.81
N TYR A 92 -20.69 -7.12 -8.97
CA TYR A 92 -20.61 -5.67 -8.92
C TYR A 92 -20.30 -5.16 -7.51
N ALA A 93 -20.82 -5.82 -6.47
CA ALA A 93 -20.51 -5.46 -5.09
C ALA A 93 -19.01 -5.67 -4.78
N PHE A 94 -18.39 -6.73 -5.30
CA PHE A 94 -16.94 -6.95 -5.16
C PHE A 94 -16.07 -5.90 -5.86
N LEU A 95 -16.61 -5.16 -6.85
CA LEU A 95 -15.90 -4.03 -7.46
C LEU A 95 -15.54 -2.96 -6.42
N SER A 96 -16.34 -2.80 -5.36
CA SER A 96 -16.03 -1.89 -4.25
C SER A 96 -14.70 -2.21 -3.56
N LEU A 97 -14.33 -3.50 -3.46
CA LEU A 97 -13.03 -3.92 -2.92
C LEU A 97 -11.88 -3.47 -3.82
N LEU A 98 -12.05 -3.63 -5.14
CA LEU A 98 -11.06 -3.17 -6.11
C LEU A 98 -10.88 -1.65 -6.02
N LEU A 99 -11.98 -0.90 -5.97
CA LEU A 99 -11.95 0.56 -5.84
C LEU A 99 -11.23 1.00 -4.57
N LEU A 100 -11.48 0.34 -3.43
CA LEU A 100 -10.77 0.62 -2.18
C LEU A 100 -9.26 0.41 -2.34
N LYS A 101 -8.86 -0.75 -2.87
CA LYS A 101 -7.43 -1.11 -3.02
C LYS A 101 -6.71 -0.16 -3.97
N VAL A 102 -7.28 0.10 -5.14
CA VAL A 102 -6.69 1.00 -6.13
C VAL A 102 -6.67 2.43 -5.59
N GLY A 103 -7.76 2.90 -4.98
CA GLY A 103 -7.84 4.24 -4.39
C GLY A 103 -6.78 4.47 -3.31
N VAL A 104 -6.61 3.50 -2.39
CA VAL A 104 -5.56 3.57 -1.37
C VAL A 104 -4.16 3.49 -1.99
N ALA A 105 -3.93 2.61 -2.95
CA ALA A 105 -2.63 2.45 -3.59
C ALA A 105 -2.17 3.75 -4.26
N TYR A 106 -3.06 4.43 -5.01
CA TYR A 106 -2.75 5.72 -5.62
C TYR A 106 -2.59 6.84 -4.59
N ALA A 107 -3.38 6.84 -3.51
CA ALA A 107 -3.20 7.81 -2.43
C ALA A 107 -1.81 7.67 -1.78
N LEU A 108 -1.38 6.44 -1.47
CA LEU A 108 -0.04 6.15 -0.94
C LEU A 108 1.06 6.56 -1.92
N TYR A 109 0.93 6.18 -3.18
CA TYR A 109 1.87 6.54 -4.24
C TYR A 109 2.04 8.05 -4.34
N LEU A 110 0.95 8.82 -4.48
CA LEU A 110 1.02 10.27 -4.64
C LEU A 110 1.61 10.98 -3.40
N MET A 111 1.35 10.46 -2.20
CA MET A 111 1.93 11.01 -0.98
C MET A 111 3.43 10.75 -0.90
N GLN A 112 3.88 9.53 -1.21
CA GLN A 112 5.30 9.19 -1.17
C GLN A 112 6.07 9.82 -2.34
N GLN A 113 5.46 9.95 -3.52
CA GLN A 113 6.11 10.50 -4.71
C GLN A 113 6.60 11.94 -4.49
N ARG A 114 5.77 12.78 -3.87
CA ARG A 114 6.15 14.17 -3.53
C ARG A 114 7.36 14.23 -2.60
N CYS A 115 7.40 13.34 -1.61
CA CYS A 115 8.53 13.26 -0.68
C CYS A 115 9.78 12.68 -1.35
N PHE A 116 9.59 11.71 -2.25
CA PHE A 116 10.65 11.06 -3.00
C PHE A 116 11.36 12.02 -3.97
N GLU A 117 10.61 12.86 -4.69
CA GLU A 117 11.19 13.89 -5.59
C GLU A 117 12.09 14.87 -4.81
N ILE A 118 11.68 15.25 -3.60
CA ILE A 118 12.49 16.10 -2.72
C ILE A 118 13.71 15.33 -2.20
N PHE A 119 13.55 14.05 -1.85
CA PHE A 119 14.66 13.18 -1.44
C PHE A 119 15.75 13.08 -2.52
N GLU A 120 15.36 12.83 -3.77
CA GLU A 120 16.31 12.80 -4.90
C GLU A 120 16.95 14.17 -5.15
N HIS A 121 16.17 15.25 -5.06
CA HIS A 121 16.68 16.61 -5.24
C HIS A 121 17.81 16.96 -4.26
N TYR A 122 17.73 16.49 -3.02
CA TYR A 122 18.77 16.67 -1.99
C TYR A 122 19.89 15.61 -2.04
N GLY A 123 20.01 14.87 -3.15
CA GLY A 123 21.08 13.90 -3.37
C GLY A 123 20.84 12.53 -2.74
N GLY A 124 19.59 12.20 -2.40
CA GLY A 124 19.21 10.87 -1.98
C GLY A 124 19.33 9.87 -3.13
N GLU A 125 20.10 8.80 -2.95
CA GLU A 125 20.23 7.73 -3.95
C GLU A 125 19.19 6.63 -3.68
N PRO A 126 18.16 6.47 -4.53
CA PRO A 126 17.17 5.43 -4.34
C PRO A 126 17.74 4.06 -4.67
N ARG A 127 17.30 3.03 -3.96
CA ARG A 127 17.59 1.66 -4.37
C ARG A 127 16.69 1.23 -5.51
N ASN A 128 17.25 0.42 -6.40
CA ASN A 128 16.47 -0.28 -7.40
C ASN A 128 15.54 -1.32 -6.74
N GLY A 129 14.23 -1.07 -6.80
CA GLY A 129 13.21 -1.95 -6.25
C GLY A 129 12.87 -3.15 -7.15
N MET A 130 13.27 -3.13 -8.43
CA MET A 130 12.90 -4.17 -9.39
C MET A 130 13.17 -5.62 -8.91
N PRO A 131 14.35 -5.96 -8.34
CA PRO A 131 14.62 -7.33 -7.95
C PRO A 131 13.68 -7.83 -6.84
N LEU A 132 13.36 -6.97 -5.88
CA LEU A 132 12.43 -7.31 -4.79
C LEU A 132 11.00 -7.43 -5.31
N MET A 133 10.57 -6.54 -6.22
CA MET A 133 9.26 -6.64 -6.86
C MET A 133 9.10 -7.98 -7.60
N ILE A 134 10.09 -8.39 -8.40
CA ILE A 134 10.04 -9.66 -9.13
C ILE A 134 9.97 -10.83 -8.15
N LEU A 135 10.81 -10.83 -7.11
CA LEU A 135 10.80 -11.87 -6.08
C LEU A 135 9.42 -11.99 -5.42
N LEU A 136 8.83 -10.87 -5.00
CA LEU A 136 7.51 -10.85 -4.37
C LEU A 136 6.41 -11.25 -5.36
N ALA A 137 6.50 -10.88 -6.63
CA ALA A 137 5.52 -11.26 -7.64
C ALA A 137 5.52 -12.77 -7.90
N VAL A 138 6.69 -13.39 -8.00
CA VAL A 138 6.84 -14.84 -8.17
C VAL A 138 6.34 -15.58 -6.93
N VAL A 139 6.71 -15.13 -5.73
CA VAL A 139 6.29 -15.76 -4.48
C VAL A 139 4.78 -15.60 -4.24
N GLY A 140 4.26 -14.38 -4.42
CA GLY A 140 2.87 -14.03 -4.15
C GLY A 140 1.87 -14.70 -5.11
N ARG A 141 2.22 -14.86 -6.39
CA ARG A 141 1.35 -15.54 -7.36
C ARG A 141 1.61 -17.03 -7.54
N GLY A 142 2.85 -17.49 -7.34
CA GLY A 142 3.28 -18.82 -7.79
C GLY A 142 3.67 -19.79 -6.68
N ALA A 143 4.10 -19.30 -5.50
CA ALA A 143 4.73 -20.17 -4.48
C ALA A 143 3.92 -20.33 -3.19
N LEU A 144 3.07 -19.35 -2.84
CA LEU A 144 2.21 -19.46 -1.66
C LEU A 144 0.90 -20.16 -2.05
N ASP A 145 0.79 -21.45 -1.74
CA ASP A 145 -0.48 -22.16 -1.78
C ASP A 145 -1.42 -21.59 -0.69
N MET A 146 -2.15 -20.54 -1.05
CA MET A 146 -3.13 -19.88 -0.18
C MET A 146 -4.48 -20.61 -0.16
N THR A 147 -4.60 -21.78 -0.79
CA THR A 147 -5.88 -22.47 -0.95
C THR A 147 -6.46 -22.91 0.39
N GLY A 148 -5.61 -23.26 1.36
CA GLY A 148 -6.00 -23.61 2.73
C GLY A 148 -6.14 -22.43 3.69
N TRP A 149 -5.91 -21.19 3.25
CA TRP A 149 -5.94 -20.03 4.14
C TRP A 149 -7.36 -19.51 4.35
N PRO A 150 -7.67 -18.92 5.52
CA PRO A 150 -8.98 -18.33 5.78
C PRO A 150 -9.33 -17.30 4.70
N LEU A 151 -10.58 -17.32 4.21
CA LEU A 151 -11.07 -16.47 3.12
C LEU A 151 -10.72 -14.98 3.34
N MET A 152 -10.86 -14.49 4.58
CA MET A 152 -10.55 -13.10 4.94
C MET A 152 -9.07 -12.77 4.72
N LEU A 153 -8.19 -13.69 5.09
CA LEU A 153 -6.75 -13.48 4.98
C LEU A 153 -6.30 -13.50 3.52
N ARG A 154 -6.94 -14.35 2.70
CA ARG A 154 -6.74 -14.34 1.24
C ARG A 154 -7.17 -13.03 0.60
N LEU A 155 -8.35 -12.52 0.95
CA LEU A 155 -8.91 -11.29 0.36
C LEU A 155 -8.12 -10.03 0.75
N VAL A 156 -7.47 -10.02 1.91
CA VAL A 156 -6.59 -8.92 2.33
C VAL A 156 -5.24 -8.99 1.61
N LEU A 157 -4.69 -10.19 1.41
CA LEU A 157 -3.35 -10.36 0.84
C LEU A 157 -3.31 -10.36 -0.70
N GLN A 158 -4.36 -10.86 -1.35
CA GLN A 158 -4.50 -10.88 -2.81
C GLN A 158 -5.08 -9.57 -3.29
#